data_AF-A0A6I0ZMK8-F1
#
_entry.id   AF-A0A6I0ZMK8-F1
#
_cell.length_a   1.000
_cell.length_b   1.000
_cell.length_c   1.000
_cell.angle_alpha   90.00
_cell.angle_beta   90.00
_cell.angle_gamma   90.00
#
_symmetry.space_group_name_H-M   'P 1'
#
loop_
_entity.id
_entity.type
_entity.pdbx_description
1 polymer ?
#
loop_
_entity_poly.entity_id
_entity_poly.type
_entity_poly.pdbx_seq_one_letter_code
_entity_poly.pdbx_strand_id
1 'polypeptide(L)'
;MKKFYYHLAVCLCVIGGLVGCSKEDEPGGGEGAMYQVTVEQSGEYRSYIKSVVVAANGTTVVNENTGEKFKGTAVLGDEQLAVPSVTLSTEGSAIEFAVSGGVVDGDDGAVNEPMHWVVVVRKNGKEIDRKTLTFEDGKEIATDDLKLYYK
;
A
#
# COMPACT_ATOMS: atom_id res chain seq x y z
N MET A 1 -13.39 -37.89 -53.26
CA MET A 1 -12.97 -37.91 -51.84
C MET A 1 -13.53 -36.67 -51.14
N LYS A 2 -14.63 -36.82 -50.39
CA LYS A 2 -15.34 -35.71 -49.72
C LYS A 2 -16.32 -36.27 -48.67
N LYS A 3 -15.84 -37.05 -47.69
CA LYS A 3 -16.68 -37.66 -46.62
C LYS A 3 -15.92 -37.97 -45.31
N PHE A 4 -15.21 -37.00 -44.73
CA PHE A 4 -14.57 -37.19 -43.40
C PHE A 4 -14.77 -36.04 -42.41
N TYR A 5 -15.76 -35.16 -42.62
CA TYR A 5 -15.94 -33.94 -41.80
C TYR A 5 -17.08 -33.98 -40.76
N TYR A 6 -17.67 -35.13 -40.42
CA TYR A 6 -18.86 -35.16 -39.55
C TYR A 6 -18.82 -36.09 -38.33
N HIS A 7 -17.64 -36.59 -37.92
CA HIS A 7 -17.52 -37.46 -36.74
C HIS A 7 -16.70 -36.89 -35.56
N LEU A 8 -16.28 -35.62 -35.62
CA LEU A 8 -15.51 -34.96 -34.55
C LEU A 8 -16.25 -33.77 -33.91
N ALA A 9 -17.58 -33.83 -33.84
CA ALA A 9 -18.41 -32.74 -33.28
C ALA A 9 -19.42 -33.19 -32.21
N VAL A 10 -19.41 -34.47 -31.79
CA VAL A 10 -20.40 -35.02 -30.83
C VAL A 10 -19.73 -36.00 -29.86
N CYS A 11 -18.83 -35.50 -29.02
CA CYS A 11 -18.30 -36.16 -27.81
C CYS A 11 -17.41 -35.09 -27.14
N LEU A 12 -17.82 -34.29 -26.16
CA LEU A 12 -18.47 -34.63 -24.90
C LEU A 12 -19.26 -33.42 -24.40
N CYS A 13 -20.58 -33.58 -24.29
CA CYS A 13 -21.47 -32.65 -23.59
C CYS A 13 -21.74 -33.05 -22.13
N VAL A 14 -20.98 -33.97 -21.51
CA VAL A 14 -21.41 -34.53 -20.21
C VAL A 14 -20.24 -34.89 -19.28
N ILE A 15 -19.46 -33.89 -18.85
CA ILE A 15 -18.75 -33.90 -17.56
C ILE A 15 -18.55 -32.42 -17.20
N GLY A 16 -19.18 -31.78 -16.23
CA GLY A 16 -20.12 -32.14 -15.19
C GLY A 16 -20.10 -30.93 -14.24
N GLY A 17 -21.10 -30.06 -14.33
CA GLY A 17 -21.24 -28.82 -13.55
C GLY A 17 -20.19 -27.75 -13.92
N LEU A 18 -20.48 -26.73 -14.71
CA LEU A 18 -21.47 -25.69 -14.37
C LEU A 18 -21.82 -25.66 -12.87
N VAL A 19 -20.80 -25.69 -12.01
CA VAL A 19 -20.74 -24.70 -10.92
C VAL A 19 -20.61 -23.38 -11.69
N GLY A 20 -21.70 -22.69 -12.03
CA GLY A 20 -22.67 -22.32 -11.03
C GLY A 20 -21.92 -21.57 -9.93
N CYS A 21 -20.94 -20.71 -10.27
CA CYS A 21 -20.65 -19.54 -9.46
C CYS A 21 -21.94 -18.72 -9.49
N SER A 22 -22.88 -19.14 -8.64
CA SER A 22 -23.83 -18.27 -8.02
C SER A 22 -23.04 -17.00 -7.75
N LYS A 23 -23.39 -15.94 -8.47
CA LYS A 23 -23.18 -14.61 -7.94
C LYS A 23 -24.05 -14.58 -6.70
N GLU A 24 -23.52 -15.13 -5.61
CA GLU A 24 -23.94 -14.74 -4.29
C GLU A 24 -23.67 -13.24 -4.27
N ASP A 25 -24.75 -12.48 -4.13
CA ASP A 25 -24.73 -11.04 -4.01
C ASP A 25 -23.77 -10.68 -2.86
N GLU A 26 -22.51 -10.43 -3.20
CA GLU A 26 -21.56 -9.86 -2.26
C GLU A 26 -22.11 -8.48 -1.88
N PRO A 27 -22.26 -8.18 -0.58
CA PRO A 27 -22.75 -6.89 -0.13
C PRO A 27 -21.81 -5.83 -0.70
N GLY A 28 -22.35 -4.90 -1.49
CA GLY A 28 -21.60 -3.98 -2.35
C GLY A 28 -20.43 -3.27 -1.66
N GLY A 29 -19.27 -3.93 -1.67
CA GLY A 29 -17.96 -3.35 -1.43
C GLY A 29 -17.39 -2.95 -2.79
N GLY A 30 -16.80 -1.76 -2.87
CA GLY A 30 -16.16 -1.30 -4.11
C GLY A 30 -15.16 -2.31 -4.66
N GLU A 31 -14.93 -2.29 -5.98
CA GLU A 31 -13.91 -3.11 -6.63
C GLU A 31 -12.55 -2.76 -6.02
N GLY A 32 -12.03 -3.66 -5.16
CA GLY A 32 -10.75 -3.45 -4.48
C GLY A 32 -9.60 -3.29 -5.47
N ALA A 33 -8.48 -2.73 -5.01
CA ALA A 33 -7.32 -2.52 -5.87
C ALA A 33 -6.00 -2.83 -5.16
N MET A 34 -4.97 -3.08 -5.96
CA MET A 34 -3.61 -3.19 -5.45
C MET A 34 -3.08 -1.79 -5.16
N TYR A 35 -2.53 -1.58 -3.97
CA TYR A 35 -1.94 -0.30 -3.59
C TYR A 35 -0.46 -0.45 -3.25
N GLN A 36 0.29 0.62 -3.50
CA GLN A 36 1.66 0.76 -3.05
C GLN A 36 1.86 2.18 -2.54
N VAL A 37 2.59 2.34 -1.45
CA VAL A 37 3.08 3.64 -0.98
C VAL A 37 4.59 3.59 -0.80
N THR A 38 5.27 4.58 -1.35
CA THR A 38 6.69 4.82 -1.12
C THR A 38 6.85 6.10 -0.32
N VAL A 39 7.61 6.04 0.77
CA VAL A 39 8.02 7.20 1.56
C VAL A 39 9.51 7.40 1.33
N GLU A 40 9.86 8.44 0.58
CA GLU A 40 11.24 8.88 0.36
C GLU A 40 11.60 9.99 1.34
N GLN A 41 12.83 9.97 1.84
CA GLN A 41 13.31 10.85 2.89
C GLN A 41 14.65 11.47 2.51
N SER A 42 14.83 12.75 2.80
CA SER A 42 16.09 13.47 2.61
C SER A 42 16.28 14.52 3.72
N GLY A 43 17.46 15.15 3.75
CA GLY A 43 17.88 16.02 4.86
C GLY A 43 18.31 15.23 6.10
N GLU A 44 18.19 15.81 7.28
CA GLU A 44 18.60 15.20 8.56
C GLU A 44 17.55 14.24 9.14
N TYR A 45 16.93 13.38 8.31
CA TYR A 45 15.83 12.50 8.70
C TYR A 45 16.16 11.45 9.79
N ARG A 46 17.44 11.32 10.18
CA ARG A 46 17.91 10.47 11.28
C ARG A 46 17.84 11.15 12.65
N SER A 47 17.69 12.48 12.68
CA SER A 47 17.57 13.25 13.92
C SER A 47 16.12 13.36 14.41
N TYR A 48 15.15 12.98 13.57
CA TYR A 48 13.73 13.05 13.89
C TYR A 48 13.16 11.69 14.31
N ILE A 49 12.27 11.69 15.30
CA ILE A 49 11.45 10.55 15.66
C ILE A 49 10.23 10.52 14.73
N LYS A 50 10.01 9.39 14.07
CA LYS A 50 9.01 9.28 13.01
C LYS A 50 8.22 7.98 13.08
N SER A 51 7.01 8.04 12.56
CA SER A 51 6.18 6.86 12.37
C SER A 51 5.32 6.96 11.12
N VAL A 52 5.08 5.81 10.48
CA VAL A 52 4.15 5.67 9.35
C VAL A 52 3.27 4.46 9.61
N VAL A 53 1.97 4.63 9.45
CA VAL A 53 0.96 3.58 9.53
C VAL A 53 0.29 3.44 8.18
N VAL A 54 0.21 2.21 7.69
CA VAL A 54 -0.50 1.87 6.45
C VAL A 54 -1.56 0.84 6.77
N ALA A 55 -2.81 1.15 6.46
CA ALA A 55 -3.93 0.23 6.61
C ALA A 55 -4.49 -0.12 5.23
N ALA A 56 -4.65 -1.42 4.98
CA ALA A 56 -5.20 -1.98 3.74
C ALA A 56 -6.23 -3.07 4.09
N ASN A 57 -7.52 -2.74 4.00
CA ASN A 57 -8.57 -3.67 4.42
C ASN A 57 -8.76 -4.80 3.40
N GLY A 58 -8.87 -6.04 3.89
CA GLY A 58 -9.07 -7.23 3.06
C GLY A 58 -7.80 -7.86 2.48
N THR A 59 -6.61 -7.35 2.82
CA THR A 59 -5.35 -7.88 2.26
C THR A 59 -4.15 -7.80 3.22
N THR A 60 -3.03 -8.39 2.82
CA THR A 60 -1.74 -8.31 3.49
C THR A 60 -0.95 -7.11 2.96
N VAL A 61 -0.32 -6.35 3.85
CA VAL A 61 0.67 -5.33 3.49
C VAL A 61 2.07 -5.95 3.63
N VAL A 62 2.96 -5.68 2.67
CA VAL A 62 4.35 -6.14 2.65
C VAL A 62 5.27 -4.94 2.66
N ASN A 63 6.27 -4.96 3.53
CA ASN A 63 7.41 -4.06 3.44
C ASN A 63 8.38 -4.62 2.39
N GLU A 64 8.48 -3.97 1.24
CA GLU A 64 9.30 -4.44 0.13
C GLU A 64 10.81 -4.39 0.44
N ASN A 65 11.22 -3.55 1.39
CA ASN A 65 12.61 -3.43 1.81
C ASN A 65 13.08 -4.66 2.62
N THR A 66 12.18 -5.27 3.38
CA THR A 66 12.51 -6.35 4.34
C THR A 66 11.85 -7.68 4.03
N GLY A 67 10.78 -7.67 3.22
CA GLY A 67 9.89 -8.82 3.00
C GLY A 67 8.93 -9.10 4.16
N GLU A 68 8.92 -8.27 5.20
CA GLU A 68 8.02 -8.41 6.35
C GLU A 68 6.56 -8.23 5.92
N LYS A 69 5.67 -9.05 6.50
CA LYS A 69 4.25 -9.08 6.15
C LYS A 69 3.38 -8.73 7.33
N PHE A 70 2.37 -7.90 7.08
CA PHE A 70 1.43 -7.38 8.07
C PHE A 70 0.00 -7.71 7.64
N LYS A 71 -0.80 -8.27 8.55
CA LYS A 71 -2.22 -8.54 8.27
C LYS A 71 -3.02 -7.26 8.41
N GLY A 72 -3.40 -6.66 7.28
CA GLY A 72 -4.21 -5.45 7.20
C GLY A 72 -3.47 -4.16 7.53
N THR A 73 -2.80 -4.06 8.68
CA THR A 73 -2.13 -2.81 9.12
C THR A 73 -0.65 -3.01 9.37
N ALA A 74 0.18 -2.22 8.71
CA ALA A 74 1.61 -2.09 8.97
C ALA A 74 1.89 -0.83 9.79
N VAL A 75 2.76 -0.94 10.80
CA VAL A 75 3.22 0.20 11.61
C VAL A 75 4.74 0.21 11.56
N LEU A 76 5.30 1.27 11.00
CA LEU A 76 6.74 1.50 10.94
C LEU A 76 7.10 2.63 11.89
N GLY A 77 8.06 2.36 12.78
CA GLY A 77 8.63 3.36 13.67
C GLY A 77 9.95 3.90 13.15
N ASP A 78 10.66 4.60 14.03
CA ASP A 78 11.91 5.28 13.69
C ASP A 78 12.98 4.33 13.13
N GLU A 79 13.15 3.16 13.74
CA GLU A 79 14.14 2.16 13.33
C GLU A 79 13.91 1.66 11.90
N GLN A 80 12.67 1.32 11.56
CA GLN A 80 12.33 0.86 10.20
C GLN A 80 12.43 1.98 9.17
N LEU A 81 12.25 3.23 9.61
CA LEU A 81 12.34 4.43 8.78
C LEU A 81 13.75 5.04 8.81
N ALA A 82 14.77 4.40 9.40
CA ALA A 82 16.16 4.88 9.40
C ALA A 82 16.90 4.70 8.05
N VAL A 83 16.15 4.57 6.95
CA VAL A 83 16.62 4.39 5.58
C VAL A 83 16.07 5.48 4.66
N PRO A 84 16.73 5.80 3.53
CA PRO A 84 16.30 6.91 2.65
C PRO A 84 14.93 6.68 1.98
N SER A 85 14.48 5.44 1.87
CA SER A 85 13.20 5.12 1.23
C SER A 85 12.65 3.81 1.77
N VAL A 86 11.35 3.78 2.07
CA VAL A 86 10.60 2.55 2.39
C VAL A 86 9.40 2.44 1.45
N THR A 87 9.17 1.24 0.93
CA THR A 87 7.99 0.92 0.13
C THR A 87 7.14 -0.15 0.80
N LEU A 88 5.84 0.13 0.94
CA LEU A 88 4.83 -0.81 1.41
C LEU A 88 3.84 -1.08 0.27
N SER A 89 3.55 -2.35 -0.01
CA SER A 89 2.56 -2.74 -1.03
C SER A 89 1.57 -3.78 -0.52
N THR A 90 0.41 -3.84 -1.14
CA THR A 90 -0.57 -4.90 -0.86
C THR A 90 -0.24 -6.16 -1.66
N GLU A 91 -0.41 -7.35 -1.07
CA GLU A 91 -0.29 -8.62 -1.82
C GLU A 91 -1.52 -8.91 -2.68
N GLY A 92 -2.67 -8.40 -2.27
CA GLY A 92 -3.96 -8.53 -2.95
C GLY A 92 -4.72 -7.21 -2.99
N SER A 93 -5.96 -7.28 -3.45
CA SER A 93 -6.81 -6.10 -3.58
C SER A 93 -7.30 -5.64 -2.21
N ALA A 94 -7.06 -4.37 -1.89
CA ALA A 94 -7.60 -3.70 -0.72
C ALA A 94 -8.91 -2.99 -1.08
N ILE A 95 -9.91 -3.10 -0.20
CA ILE A 95 -11.20 -2.38 -0.33
C ILE A 95 -11.02 -0.92 0.08
N GLU A 96 -10.20 -0.67 1.10
CA GLU A 96 -9.83 0.66 1.57
C GLU A 96 -8.33 0.68 1.83
N PHE A 97 -7.68 1.80 1.49
CA PHE A 97 -6.25 2.01 1.71
C PHE A 97 -6.03 3.36 2.38
N ALA A 98 -5.28 3.38 3.48
CA ALA A 98 -4.97 4.59 4.23
C ALA A 98 -3.49 4.65 4.56
N VAL A 99 -2.93 5.86 4.53
CA VAL A 99 -1.55 6.14 4.94
C VAL A 99 -1.60 7.31 5.90
N SER A 100 -1.05 7.14 7.09
CA SER A 100 -0.82 8.23 8.02
C SER A 100 0.61 8.22 8.53
N GLY A 101 1.11 9.39 8.91
CA GLY A 101 2.44 9.50 9.49
C GLY A 101 2.60 10.77 10.29
N GLY A 102 3.55 10.74 11.20
CA GLY A 102 3.87 11.86 12.08
C GLY A 102 5.36 11.91 12.33
N VAL A 103 5.86 13.14 12.46
CA VAL A 103 7.26 13.43 12.74
C VAL A 103 7.34 14.37 13.94
N VAL A 104 8.17 13.98 14.90
CA VAL A 104 8.49 14.74 16.10
C VAL A 104 9.99 14.97 16.12
N ASP A 105 10.38 16.16 16.55
CA ASP A 105 11.78 16.51 16.75
C ASP A 105 12.41 15.64 17.86
N GLY A 106 13.59 15.08 17.60
CA GLY A 106 14.28 14.22 18.54
C GLY A 106 15.09 15.05 19.54
N ASP A 107 14.83 14.88 20.83
CA ASP A 107 15.38 15.72 21.90
C ASP A 107 16.92 15.93 21.85
N ASP A 108 17.33 17.19 22.07
CA ASP A 108 18.64 17.73 22.46
C ASP A 108 19.79 17.83 21.43
N GLY A 109 19.60 17.42 20.18
CA GLY A 109 20.54 17.72 19.10
C GLY A 109 20.03 18.86 18.24
N ALA A 110 20.77 19.96 18.09
CA ALA A 110 20.39 21.02 17.14
C ALA A 110 20.27 20.40 15.74
N VAL A 111 19.03 20.29 15.23
CA VAL A 111 18.79 19.89 13.86
C VAL A 111 19.16 21.08 12.99
N ASN A 112 20.20 20.92 12.17
CA ASN A 112 20.75 22.04 11.40
C ASN A 112 20.07 22.16 10.03
N GLU A 113 19.49 21.07 9.52
CA GLU A 113 18.81 21.04 8.22
C GLU A 113 17.42 20.40 8.31
N PRO A 114 16.43 20.95 7.58
CA PRO A 114 15.08 20.39 7.57
C PRO A 114 15.08 18.98 6.98
N MET A 115 14.18 18.15 7.48
CA MET A 115 13.86 16.86 6.90
C MET A 115 12.76 16.99 5.86
N HIS A 116 12.86 16.25 4.77
CA HIS A 116 11.81 16.20 3.76
C HIS A 116 11.26 14.80 3.58
N TRP A 117 9.95 14.73 3.37
CA TRP A 117 9.26 13.53 2.88
C TRP A 117 8.70 13.76 1.49
N VAL A 118 8.89 12.79 0.61
CA VAL A 118 8.11 12.64 -0.62
C VAL A 118 7.37 11.31 -0.54
N VAL A 119 6.05 11.39 -0.37
CA VAL A 119 5.15 10.25 -0.26
C VAL A 119 4.43 10.05 -1.57
N VAL A 120 4.64 8.92 -2.23
CA VAL A 120 4.01 8.58 -3.51
C VAL A 120 3.09 7.39 -3.33
N VAL A 121 1.82 7.54 -3.71
CA VAL A 121 0.82 6.46 -3.66
C VAL A 121 0.50 6.01 -5.07
N ARG A 122 0.49 4.69 -5.29
CA ARG A 122 0.12 4.04 -6.55
C ARG A 122 -1.09 3.13 -6.35
N LYS A 123 -2.01 3.15 -7.30
CA LYS A 123 -3.15 2.21 -7.42
C LYS A 123 -2.98 1.43 -8.72
N ASN A 124 -2.94 0.10 -8.64
CA ASN A 124 -2.71 -0.81 -9.77
C ASN A 124 -1.46 -0.42 -10.60
N GLY A 125 -0.36 -0.09 -9.92
CA GLY A 125 0.91 0.30 -10.53
C GLY A 125 0.97 1.73 -11.08
N LYS A 126 -0.14 2.49 -11.07
CA LYS A 126 -0.17 3.89 -11.52
C LYS A 126 -0.13 4.84 -10.34
N GLU A 127 0.74 5.86 -10.39
CA GLU A 127 0.74 6.97 -9.42
C GLU A 127 -0.60 7.71 -9.41
N ILE A 128 -1.18 7.88 -8.23
CA ILE A 128 -2.47 8.54 -8.01
C ILE A 128 -2.38 9.73 -7.05
N ASP A 129 -1.36 9.78 -6.19
CA ASP A 129 -1.09 10.93 -5.32
C ASP A 129 0.41 11.03 -5.03
N ARG A 130 0.84 12.27 -4.78
CA ARG A 130 2.19 12.63 -4.36
C ARG A 130 2.10 13.77 -3.35
N LYS A 131 2.61 13.57 -2.15
CA LYS A 131 2.74 14.61 -1.12
C LYS A 131 4.21 14.89 -0.83
N THR A 132 4.54 16.16 -0.74
CA THR A 132 5.84 16.62 -0.26
C THR A 132 5.64 17.32 1.07
N LEU A 133 6.35 16.90 2.11
CA LEU A 133 6.31 17.50 3.44
C LEU A 133 7.72 17.93 3.83
N THR A 134 7.80 19.00 4.61
CA THR A 134 9.04 19.52 5.19
C THR A 134 8.83 19.65 6.69
N PHE A 135 9.80 19.17 7.46
CA PHE A 135 9.83 19.20 8.90
C PHE A 135 11.07 19.99 9.32
N GLU A 136 10.85 20.95 10.21
CA GLU A 136 11.89 21.85 10.73
C GLU A 136 12.13 21.56 12.21
N ASP A 137 13.30 21.97 12.69
CA ASP A 137 13.72 21.97 14.10
C ASP A 137 12.69 22.72 14.97
N GLY A 138 12.39 22.22 16.16
CA GLY A 138 11.45 22.85 17.08
C GLY A 138 9.98 22.80 16.65
N LYS A 139 9.63 21.96 15.67
CA LYS A 139 8.23 21.74 15.25
C LYS A 139 7.37 21.26 16.42
N GLU A 140 6.23 21.92 16.63
CA GLU A 140 5.21 21.45 17.56
C GLU A 140 4.70 20.05 17.19
N ILE A 141 4.48 19.22 18.21
CA ILE A 141 3.98 17.85 18.05
C ILE A 141 2.63 17.90 17.34
N ALA A 142 2.57 17.33 16.14
CA ALA A 142 1.32 17.13 15.40
C ALA A 142 1.15 15.63 15.14
N THR A 143 -0.05 15.12 15.42
CA THR A 143 -0.36 13.69 15.33
C THR A 143 -0.76 13.24 13.93
N ASP A 144 -0.87 14.16 12.97
CA ASP A 144 -1.49 13.96 11.68
C ASP A 144 -0.84 14.75 10.53
N ASP A 145 0.50 14.88 10.56
CA ASP A 145 1.27 15.54 9.49
C ASP A 145 0.96 14.97 8.10
N LEU A 146 0.82 13.64 8.02
CA LEU A 146 0.39 12.93 6.82
C LEU A 146 -0.90 12.18 7.13
N LYS A 147 -1.93 12.38 6.29
CA LYS A 147 -3.19 11.63 6.35
C LYS A 147 -3.81 11.51 4.95
N LEU A 148 -3.76 10.31 4.39
CA LEU A 148 -4.27 9.97 3.06
C LEU A 148 -5.24 8.79 3.17
N TYR A 149 -6.29 8.81 2.36
CA TYR A 149 -7.34 7.81 2.38
C TYR A 149 -7.92 7.57 0.99
N TYR A 150 -8.09 6.30 0.62
CA TYR A 150 -8.51 5.85 -0.70
C TYR A 150 -9.51 4.69 -0.60
N LYS A 151 -10.45 4.68 -1.55
CA LYS A 151 -11.42 3.61 -1.80
C LYS A 151 -11.31 3.14 -3.26
#